data_AF-A0A356N8C5-F1
#
_entry.id   AF-A0A356N8C5-F1
#
_cell.length_a   1.000
_cell.length_b   1.000
_cell.length_c   1.000
_cell.angle_alpha   90.00
_cell.angle_beta   90.00
_cell.angle_gamma   90.00
#
_symmetry.space_group_name_H-M   'P 1'
#
loop_
_entity.id
_entity.type
_entity.pdbx_description
1 polymer ?
#
loop_
_entity_poly.entity_id
_entity_poly.type
_entity_poly.pdbx_seq_one_letter_code
_entity_poly.pdbx_strand_id
1 'polypeptide(L)' 'MHLIVDQNNFQQEVLDSEIKVLVDFWAPWCGPCQMLGPIIDE' A
#
# COMPACT_ATOMS: atom_id res chain seq x y z
N MET A 1 -8.02 6.72 -0.35
CA MET A 1 -7.46 7.05 0.99
C MET A 1 -6.30 6.11 1.20
N HIS A 2 -5.07 6.61 1.12
CA HIS A 2 -3.87 5.78 1.21
C HIS A 2 -3.25 5.95 2.60
N LEU A 3 -3.17 4.87 3.36
CA LEU A 3 -2.48 4.81 4.65
C LEU A 3 -1.03 4.40 4.41
N ILE A 4 -0.09 5.12 5.02
CA ILE A 4 1.32 4.71 5.01
C ILE A 4 1.49 3.61 6.07
N VAL A 5 1.89 2.44 5.61
CA VAL A 5 2.09 1.27 6.47
C VAL A 5 3.58 1.10 6.73
N ASP A 6 3.95 1.02 8.01
CA ASP A 6 5.28 0.71 8.49
C ASP A 6 5.23 -0.40 9.55
N GLN A 7 6.37 -0.72 10.17
CA GLN A 7 6.46 -1.81 11.15
C GLN A 7 5.53 -1.62 12.37
N ASN A 8 5.20 -0.38 12.74
CA ASN A 8 4.43 -0.09 13.93
C ASN A 8 2.93 -0.35 13.73
N ASN A 9 2.44 -0.29 12.49
CA ASN A 9 1.01 -0.39 12.19
C ASN A 9 0.66 -1.57 11.27
N PHE A 10 1.63 -2.29 10.70
CA PHE A 10 1.37 -3.43 9.79
C PHE A 10 0.49 -4.51 10.41
N GLN A 11 0.70 -4.85 11.70
CA GLN A 11 -0.12 -5.84 12.40
C GLN A 11 -1.60 -5.45 12.42
N GLN A 12 -1.88 -4.23 12.90
CA GLN A 12 -3.24 -3.75 13.09
C GLN A 12 -3.94 -3.46 11.76
N GLU A 13 -3.26 -2.80 10.82
CA GLU A 13 -3.88 -2.29 9.60
C GLU A 13 -3.98 -3.37 8.49
N VAL A 14 -3.09 -4.36 8.51
CA VAL A 14 -3.00 -5.39 7.45
C VAL A 14 -3.35 -6.78 7.96
N LEU A 15 -2.69 -7.27 9.02
CA LEU A 15 -2.84 -8.67 9.46
C LEU A 15 -4.15 -8.92 10.22
N ASP A 16 -4.57 -7.96 11.04
CA ASP A 16 -5.79 -8.06 11.85
C ASP A 16 -7.02 -7.43 11.17
N SER A 17 -6.92 -7.06 9.88
CA SER A 17 -8.00 -6.42 9.15
C SER A 17 -9.20 -7.36 8.94
N GLU A 18 -10.39 -6.87 9.26
CA GLU A 18 -11.65 -7.59 9.01
C GLU A 18 -12.05 -7.62 7.52
N ILE A 19 -11.36 -6.82 6.69
CA ILE A 19 -11.58 -6.71 5.26
C ILE A 19 -10.32 -7.10 4.48
N LYS A 20 -10.49 -7.33 3.17
CA LYS A 20 -9.34 -7.57 2.28
C LYS A 20 -8.52 -6.29 2.14
N VAL A 21 -7.20 -6.42 2.30
CA VAL A 21 -6.24 -5.32 2.18
C VAL A 21 -5.36 -5.56 0.96
N LEU A 22 -5.22 -4.53 0.11
CA LEU A 22 -4.22 -4.47 -0.95
C LEU A 22 -3.05 -3.62 -0.44
N VAL A 23 -1.84 -4.17 -0.48
CA VAL A 23 -0.61 -3.45 -0.09
C VAL A 23 0.19 -3.13 -1.34
N ASP A 24 0.35 -1.84 -1.62
CA ASP A 24 1.23 -1.37 -2.69
C ASP A 24 2.67 -1.20 -2.17
N PHE A 25 3.56 -2.09 -2.59
CA PHE A 25 4.99 -2.01 -2.30
C PHE A 25 5.69 -1.23 -3.40
N TRP A 26 5.90 0.06 -3.16
CA TRP A 26 6.53 0.97 -4.11
C TRP A 26 7.73 1.71 -3.52
N ALA A 27 8.43 2.45 -4.38
CA ALA A 27 9.49 3.36 -3.98
C ALA A 27 9.50 4.61 -4.86
N PRO A 28 9.93 5.79 -4.35
CA PRO A 28 9.90 7.05 -5.10
C PRO A 28 10.81 7.08 -6.32
N TRP A 29 11.75 6.13 -6.42
CA TRP A 29 12.66 5.98 -7.56
C TRP A 29 12.27 4.82 -8.49
N CYS A 30 11.19 4.10 -8.21
CA CYS A 30 10.71 3.01 -9.05
C CYS A 30 9.85 3.55 -10.19
N GLY A 31 10.46 3.77 -11.36
CA GLY A 31 9.76 4.23 -12.57
C GLY A 31 8.52 3.40 -12.94
N PRO A 32 8.62 2.05 -13.01
CA PRO A 32 7.45 1.20 -13.27
C PRO A 32 6.34 1.33 -12.22
N CYS A 33 6.69 1.48 -10.94
CA CYS A 33 5.70 1.64 -9.86
C CYS A 33 4.92 2.95 -10.02
N GLN A 34 5.60 4.04 -10.37
CA GLN A 34 4.94 5.34 -10.63
C GLN A 34 3.94 5.27 -11.79
N MET A 35 4.24 4.47 -12.81
CA MET A 35 3.31 4.26 -13.95
C MET A 35 2.08 3.43 -13.55
N LEU A 36 2.23 2.50 -12.61
CA LEU A 36 1.14 1.65 -12.12
C LEU A 36 0.27 2.34 -11.07
N GLY A 37 0.81 3.31 -10.31
CA GLY A 37 0.10 4.03 -9.25
C GLY A 37 -1.31 4.50 -9.62
N PRO A 38 -1.50 5.23 -10.75
CA PRO A 38 -2.83 5.66 -11.18
C PRO A 38 -3.84 4.53 -11.42
N ILE A 39 -3.37 3.33 -11.80
CA ILE A 39 -4.23 2.16 -12.03
C ILE A 39 -4.66 1.52 -10.71
N ILE A 40 -3.82 1.61 -9.68
CA ILE A 40 -4.09 1.10 -8.32
C ILE A 40 -5.02 2.08 -7.55
N ASP A 41 -4.91 3.38 -7.82
CA ASP A 41 -5.64 4.45 -7.13
C ASP A 41 -7.05 4.74 -7.69
N GLU A 42 -7.41 4.17 -8.84
CA GLU A 42 -8.76 4.22 -9.46
C GLU A 42 -9.74 3.19 -8.88
#